data_AF-A0A0Q5CAF0-F1
#
_entry.id   AF-A0A0Q5CAF0-F1
#
_cell.length_a   1.000
_cell.length_b   1.000
_cell.length_c   1.000
_cell.angle_alpha   90.00
_cell.angle_beta   90.00
_cell.angle_gamma   90.00
#
_symmetry.space_group_name_H-M   'P 1'
#
loop_
_entity.id
_entity.type
_entity.pdbx_description
1 polymer ?
#
loop_
_entity_poly.entity_id
_entity_poly.type
_entity_poly.pdbx_seq_one_letter_code
_entity_poly.pdbx_strand_id
1 'polypeptide(L)'
;MTTNTVQAQPGREIVAGIDTHQDSHHVAVLDTAGRLVADQAFPATTAGFVALLSWIAVFGTLLRIGVEGTSSYGAALTRFLLAQNVSVIEVPPGDAAARRRRGKTDAFDAEAAARRALEERSPRIPKDTTSTVEALRLLSATRNLLVKQQKEITGQVDQFLITAPDALRDLPREGTRKTRMRRLAALPDATTGDVVTDTLTRLLRQHAIRWIALDTDAAALEKQLRVLVELRAPRLLEVYCVAAITAAELLVAVGENGHRIRNEAALAKLFGAAPQPVSSGKTHRHRLSRGGNRQANSALYQIAVVRLSHEQRTRDYRDAHLAAGKTTKDTLRLLKRALCR
;
A
#
# COMPACT_ATOMS: atom_id res chain seq x y z
N MET A 1 -8.97 28.01 -32.05
CA MET A 1 -10.00 27.88 -30.99
C MET A 1 -11.34 27.71 -31.67
N THR A 2 -11.75 26.47 -31.89
CA THR A 2 -13.10 26.11 -32.32
C THR A 2 -13.73 25.39 -31.15
N THR A 3 -14.43 26.14 -30.30
CA THR A 3 -15.36 25.59 -29.32
C THR A 3 -16.52 24.98 -30.10
N ASN A 4 -16.38 23.72 -30.48
CA ASN A 4 -17.49 22.92 -30.98
C ASN A 4 -18.42 22.70 -29.78
N THR A 5 -19.51 23.47 -29.75
CA THR A 5 -20.60 23.26 -28.81
C THR A 5 -21.26 21.93 -29.18
N VAL A 6 -20.81 20.84 -28.56
CA VAL A 6 -21.40 19.51 -28.74
C VAL A 6 -22.80 19.56 -28.14
N GLN A 7 -23.83 19.53 -29.00
CA GLN A 7 -25.22 19.43 -28.58
C GLN A 7 -25.46 18.08 -27.90
N ALA A 8 -26.17 18.10 -26.77
CA ALA A 8 -26.63 16.91 -26.07
C ALA A 8 -27.44 16.02 -27.03
N GLN A 9 -27.02 14.77 -27.19
CA GLN A 9 -27.78 13.76 -27.95
C GLN A 9 -28.37 12.75 -26.95
N PRO A 10 -29.63 12.93 -26.49
CA PRO A 10 -30.27 11.97 -25.61
C PRO A 10 -30.33 10.59 -26.30
N GLY A 11 -29.75 9.57 -25.65
CA GLY A 11 -29.69 8.19 -26.14
C GLY A 11 -28.32 7.72 -26.65
N ARG A 12 -27.30 8.58 -26.73
CA ARG A 12 -25.93 8.15 -27.05
C ARG A 12 -25.28 7.48 -25.85
N GLU A 13 -24.77 6.26 -26.01
CA GLU A 13 -23.94 5.61 -24.98
C GLU A 13 -22.54 6.21 -24.95
N ILE A 14 -22.02 6.45 -23.74
CA ILE A 14 -20.69 7.04 -23.53
C ILE A 14 -19.90 6.27 -22.48
N VAL A 15 -18.57 6.39 -22.57
CA VAL A 15 -17.61 5.92 -21.57
C VAL A 15 -16.74 7.10 -21.15
N ALA A 16 -16.43 7.22 -19.87
CA ALA A 16 -15.53 8.28 -19.39
C ALA A 16 -14.23 7.69 -18.81
N GLY A 17 -13.20 8.52 -18.77
CA GLY A 17 -11.92 8.23 -18.15
C GLY A 17 -11.46 9.40 -17.30
N ILE A 18 -10.84 9.11 -16.16
CA ILE A 18 -10.45 10.11 -15.18
C ILE A 18 -9.01 9.88 -14.77
N ASP A 19 -8.19 10.90 -15.01
CA ASP A 19 -6.88 11.03 -14.38
C ASP A 19 -7.00 11.84 -13.09
N THR A 20 -6.39 11.36 -12.01
CA THR A 20 -6.60 11.90 -10.68
C THR A 20 -5.32 12.50 -10.10
N HIS A 21 -5.40 13.76 -9.72
CA HIS A 21 -4.34 14.51 -9.03
C HIS A 21 -4.84 15.08 -7.70
N GLN A 22 -3.92 15.70 -6.97
CA GLN A 22 -4.18 16.18 -5.61
C GLN A 22 -5.30 17.22 -5.54
N ASP A 23 -5.27 18.20 -6.44
CA ASP A 23 -6.16 19.36 -6.38
C ASP A 23 -7.23 19.34 -7.48
N SER A 24 -7.03 18.53 -8.54
CA SER A 24 -7.92 18.43 -9.68
C SER A 24 -8.00 17.01 -10.23
N HIS A 25 -9.08 16.73 -10.94
CA HIS A 25 -9.30 15.50 -11.70
C HIS A 25 -9.65 15.89 -13.14
N HIS A 26 -8.90 15.36 -14.10
CA HIS A 26 -9.17 15.58 -15.51
C HIS A 26 -10.03 14.45 -16.05
N VAL A 27 -11.11 14.78 -16.76
CA VAL A 27 -12.05 13.82 -17.31
C VAL A 27 -12.05 13.90 -18.82
N ALA A 28 -12.09 12.76 -19.49
CA ALA A 28 -12.34 12.65 -20.92
C ALA A 28 -13.55 11.74 -21.17
N VAL A 29 -14.43 12.14 -22.07
CA VAL A 29 -15.63 11.40 -22.47
C VAL A 29 -15.46 10.90 -23.90
N LEU A 30 -15.67 9.61 -24.09
CA LEU A 30 -15.66 8.93 -25.38
C LEU A 30 -17.05 8.42 -25.74
N ASP A 31 -17.33 8.35 -27.03
CA ASP A 31 -18.44 7.53 -27.53
C ASP A 31 -18.06 6.05 -27.63
N THR A 32 -19.03 5.20 -27.98
CA THR A 32 -18.82 3.76 -28.16
C THR A 32 -17.90 3.40 -29.34
N ALA A 33 -17.66 4.34 -30.27
CA ALA A 33 -16.67 4.19 -31.34
C ALA A 33 -15.26 4.61 -30.90
N GLY A 34 -15.08 5.05 -29.64
CA GLY A 34 -13.80 5.48 -29.09
C GLY A 34 -13.36 6.87 -29.57
N ARG A 35 -14.28 7.70 -30.07
CA ARG A 35 -14.01 9.09 -30.46
C ARG A 35 -14.15 9.99 -29.24
N LEU A 36 -13.20 10.92 -29.07
CA LEU A 36 -13.26 11.92 -28.01
C LEU A 36 -14.42 12.89 -28.27
N VAL A 37 -15.31 13.01 -27.29
CA VAL A 37 -16.48 13.89 -27.32
C VAL A 37 -16.18 15.20 -26.61
N ALA A 38 -15.61 15.12 -25.41
CA ALA A 38 -15.24 16.27 -24.60
C ALA A 38 -14.21 15.89 -23.53
N ASP A 39 -13.46 16.87 -23.06
CA ASP A 39 -12.60 16.74 -21.88
C ASP A 39 -12.66 18.01 -21.02
N GLN A 40 -12.54 17.86 -19.71
CA GLN A 40 -12.57 18.98 -18.76
C GLN A 40 -11.95 18.61 -17.42
N ALA A 41 -11.31 19.59 -16.77
CA ALA A 41 -10.80 19.46 -15.41
C ALA A 41 -11.82 19.95 -14.37
N PHE A 42 -11.89 19.24 -13.24
CA PHE A 42 -12.73 19.58 -12.09
C PHE A 42 -11.89 19.62 -10.80
N PRO A 43 -12.21 20.48 -9.83
CA PRO A 43 -11.56 20.45 -8.52
C PRO A 43 -11.75 19.12 -7.81
N ALA A 44 -10.75 18.67 -7.04
CA ALA A 44 -10.81 17.45 -6.22
C ALA A 44 -11.61 17.67 -4.91
N THR A 45 -12.86 18.15 -5.04
CA THR A 45 -13.77 18.45 -3.93
C THR A 45 -15.13 17.78 -4.15
N THR A 46 -15.94 17.63 -3.10
CA THR A 46 -17.31 17.08 -3.23
C THR A 46 -18.15 17.84 -4.26
N ALA A 47 -18.08 19.17 -4.26
CA ALA A 47 -18.75 20.00 -5.26
C ALA A 47 -18.21 19.75 -6.67
N GLY A 48 -16.89 19.59 -6.80
CA GLY A 48 -16.24 19.19 -8.05
C GLY A 48 -16.68 17.82 -8.55
N PHE A 49 -16.86 16.83 -7.66
CA PHE A 49 -17.34 15.49 -8.03
C PHE A 49 -18.79 15.50 -8.55
N VAL A 50 -19.66 16.30 -7.92
CA VAL A 50 -21.04 16.51 -8.37
C VAL A 50 -21.04 17.21 -9.74
N ALA A 51 -20.28 18.30 -9.89
CA ALA A 51 -20.17 19.03 -11.15
C ALA A 51 -19.64 18.14 -12.28
N LEU A 52 -18.63 17.32 -11.98
CA LEU A 52 -18.04 16.35 -12.88
C LEU A 52 -19.08 15.35 -13.38
N LEU A 53 -19.84 14.71 -12.47
CA LEU A 53 -20.83 13.71 -12.85
C LEU A 53 -21.99 14.31 -13.65
N SER A 54 -22.48 15.48 -13.23
CA SER A 54 -23.49 16.24 -13.97
C SER A 54 -23.02 16.63 -15.37
N TRP A 55 -21.76 17.04 -15.51
CA TRP A 55 -21.17 17.38 -16.79
C TRP A 55 -21.06 16.17 -17.73
N ILE A 56 -20.63 15.00 -17.22
CA ILE A 56 -20.59 13.76 -18.02
C ILE A 56 -21.99 13.41 -18.56
N ALA A 57 -23.03 13.57 -17.73
CA ALA A 57 -24.40 13.21 -18.09
C ALA A 57 -24.97 14.03 -19.28
N VAL A 58 -24.42 15.21 -19.57
CA VAL A 58 -24.84 16.04 -20.72
C VAL A 58 -24.53 15.35 -22.06
N PHE A 59 -23.53 14.47 -22.11
CA PHE A 59 -23.08 13.85 -23.35
C PHE A 59 -23.77 12.53 -23.70
N GLY A 60 -24.56 11.95 -22.78
CA GLY A 60 -25.29 10.71 -23.02
C GLY A 60 -25.41 9.78 -21.81
N THR A 61 -25.82 8.54 -22.07
CA THR A 61 -25.96 7.48 -21.07
C THR A 61 -24.59 6.89 -20.73
N LEU A 62 -24.13 7.14 -19.51
CA LEU A 62 -22.84 6.67 -19.03
C LEU A 62 -22.84 5.17 -18.76
N LEU A 63 -22.06 4.41 -19.51
CA LEU A 63 -21.89 2.97 -19.32
C LEU A 63 -20.95 2.66 -18.14
N ARG A 64 -19.82 3.37 -18.07
CA ARG A 64 -18.77 3.15 -17.07
C ARG A 64 -17.72 4.26 -17.09
N ILE A 65 -16.99 4.38 -15.99
CA ILE A 65 -15.85 5.29 -15.84
C ILE A 65 -14.57 4.50 -15.52
N GLY A 66 -13.52 4.73 -16.30
CA GLY A 66 -12.16 4.32 -15.95
C GLY A 66 -11.50 5.34 -15.03
N VAL A 67 -11.04 4.95 -13.85
CA VAL A 67 -10.39 5.87 -12.90
C VAL A 67 -8.97 5.37 -12.62
N GLU A 68 -7.98 6.23 -12.84
CA GLU A 68 -6.61 5.99 -12.36
C GLU A 68 -6.51 6.34 -10.87
N GLY A 69 -5.75 5.55 -10.10
CA GLY A 69 -5.46 5.88 -8.70
C GLY A 69 -6.65 5.75 -7.75
N THR A 70 -7.52 4.75 -7.94
CA THR A 70 -8.72 4.51 -7.10
C THR A 70 -8.44 4.28 -5.61
N SER A 71 -7.18 4.04 -5.22
CA SER A 71 -6.73 3.91 -3.82
C SER A 71 -5.75 5.02 -3.39
N SER A 72 -5.61 6.10 -4.18
CA SER A 72 -4.76 7.28 -3.90
C SER A 72 -5.57 8.57 -4.10
N TYR A 73 -5.17 9.45 -5.04
CA TYR A 73 -5.85 10.72 -5.32
C TYR A 73 -7.30 10.50 -5.76
N GLY A 74 -7.57 9.42 -6.51
CA GLY A 74 -8.92 9.05 -6.94
C GLY A 74 -9.78 8.37 -5.89
N ALA A 75 -9.31 8.15 -4.66
CA ALA A 75 -10.04 7.36 -3.67
C ALA A 75 -11.37 8.02 -3.25
N ALA A 76 -11.37 9.34 -3.01
CA ALA A 76 -12.57 10.07 -2.62
C ALA A 76 -13.60 10.09 -3.76
N LEU A 77 -13.16 10.40 -4.99
CA LEU A 77 -14.01 10.37 -6.18
C LEU A 77 -14.58 8.97 -6.45
N THR A 78 -13.76 7.92 -6.33
CA THR A 78 -14.21 6.54 -6.54
C THR A 78 -15.34 6.18 -5.57
N ARG A 79 -15.20 6.53 -4.28
CA ARG A 79 -16.28 6.31 -3.30
C ARG A 79 -17.54 7.08 -3.65
N PHE A 80 -17.41 8.35 -4.06
CA PHE A 80 -18.54 9.16 -4.50
C PHE A 80 -19.27 8.51 -5.69
N LEU A 81 -18.53 8.11 -6.74
CA LEU A 81 -19.10 7.48 -7.93
C LEU A 81 -19.81 6.15 -7.60
N LEU A 82 -19.19 5.30 -6.79
CA LEU A 82 -19.81 4.04 -6.35
C LEU A 82 -21.08 4.29 -5.53
N ALA A 83 -21.11 5.30 -4.66
CA ALA A 83 -22.30 5.68 -3.90
C ALA A 83 -23.44 6.21 -4.80
N GLN A 84 -23.11 6.74 -5.98
CA GLN A 84 -24.08 7.12 -7.02
C GLN A 84 -24.44 5.95 -7.97
N ASN A 85 -24.06 4.71 -7.63
CA ASN A 85 -24.27 3.52 -8.46
C ASN A 85 -23.61 3.59 -9.85
N VAL A 86 -22.55 4.38 -10.00
CA VAL A 86 -21.77 4.45 -11.25
C VAL A 86 -20.85 3.23 -11.35
N SER A 87 -20.83 2.59 -12.53
CA SER A 87 -19.90 1.49 -12.80
C SER A 87 -18.47 2.03 -12.98
N VAL A 88 -17.63 1.83 -11.96
CA VAL A 88 -16.21 2.27 -11.98
C VAL A 88 -15.27 1.10 -12.27
N ILE A 89 -14.29 1.33 -13.14
CA ILE A 89 -13.18 0.42 -13.44
C ILE A 89 -11.88 1.05 -12.96
N GLU A 90 -11.10 0.29 -12.20
CA GLU A 90 -9.74 0.69 -11.85
C GLU A 90 -8.82 0.56 -13.06
N VAL A 91 -8.29 1.69 -13.51
CA VAL A 91 -7.30 1.76 -14.57
C VAL A 91 -5.92 1.79 -13.93
N PRO A 92 -5.04 0.80 -14.18
CA PRO A 92 -3.67 0.87 -13.70
C PRO A 92 -2.93 2.02 -14.39
N PRO A 93 -1.95 2.65 -13.71
CA PRO A 93 -1.15 3.71 -14.31
C PRO A 93 -0.53 3.26 -15.64
N GLY A 94 -0.61 4.12 -16.66
CA GLY A 94 -0.09 3.81 -18.00
C GLY A 94 1.41 3.52 -18.05
N ASP A 95 1.90 2.96 -19.16
CA ASP A 95 3.33 2.67 -19.31
C ASP A 95 4.14 3.98 -19.35
N ALA A 96 5.00 4.19 -18.34
CA ALA A 96 5.84 5.39 -18.23
C ALA A 96 6.77 5.57 -19.46
N ALA A 97 7.08 4.49 -20.18
CA ALA A 97 7.87 4.54 -21.41
C ALA A 97 7.09 5.05 -22.64
N ALA A 98 5.76 4.90 -22.65
CA ALA A 98 4.89 5.51 -23.66
C ALA A 98 4.69 7.01 -23.38
N ARG A 99 4.54 7.38 -22.09
CA ARG A 99 4.38 8.78 -21.63
C ARG A 99 5.54 9.70 -22.03
N ARG A 100 6.79 9.20 -21.96
CA ARG A 100 7.99 9.99 -22.32
C ARG A 100 8.09 10.39 -23.80
N ARG A 101 7.40 9.69 -24.71
CA ARG A 101 7.54 9.90 -26.16
C ARG A 101 6.56 10.90 -26.75
N ARG A 102 5.51 11.28 -26.02
CA ARG A 102 4.37 12.04 -26.58
C ARG A 102 4.04 13.35 -25.85
N GLY A 103 4.77 13.69 -24.78
CA GLY A 103 4.49 14.86 -23.95
C GLY A 103 3.51 14.54 -22.80
N LYS A 104 3.55 15.34 -21.74
CA LYS A 104 2.71 15.19 -20.54
C LYS A 104 1.55 16.18 -20.61
N THR A 105 0.33 15.66 -20.64
CA THR A 105 -0.91 16.46 -20.67
C THR A 105 -2.00 15.61 -20.04
N ASP A 106 -2.58 16.10 -18.94
CA ASP A 106 -3.52 15.36 -18.10
C ASP A 106 -4.78 14.90 -18.88
N ALA A 107 -5.18 15.65 -19.92
CA ALA A 107 -6.23 15.27 -20.87
C ALA A 107 -5.97 13.94 -21.58
N PHE A 108 -4.72 13.64 -21.92
CA PHE A 108 -4.37 12.40 -22.60
C PHE A 108 -4.39 11.21 -21.66
N ASP A 109 -4.00 11.39 -20.40
CA ASP A 109 -4.06 10.33 -19.40
C ASP A 109 -5.52 10.00 -19.07
N ALA A 110 -6.40 11.01 -18.99
CA ALA A 110 -7.85 10.83 -18.87
C ALA A 110 -8.45 10.10 -20.10
N GLU A 111 -8.07 10.49 -21.33
CA GLU A 111 -8.51 9.80 -22.55
C GLU A 111 -8.02 8.36 -22.60
N ALA A 112 -6.76 8.10 -22.23
CA ALA A 112 -6.21 6.75 -22.16
C ALA A 112 -6.95 5.89 -21.12
N ALA A 113 -7.36 6.47 -20.00
CA ALA A 113 -8.21 5.79 -19.02
C ALA A 113 -9.59 5.45 -19.60
N ALA A 114 -10.18 6.36 -20.38
CA ALA A 114 -11.48 6.16 -21.02
C ALA A 114 -11.40 5.04 -22.07
N ARG A 115 -10.36 5.05 -22.91
CA ARG A 115 -10.12 4.00 -23.92
C ARG A 115 -9.95 2.63 -23.27
N ARG A 116 -9.19 2.54 -22.18
CA ARG A 116 -9.06 1.27 -21.44
C ARG A 116 -10.39 0.83 -20.85
N ALA A 117 -11.19 1.73 -20.30
CA ALA A 117 -12.52 1.38 -19.78
C ALA A 117 -13.46 0.87 -20.88
N LEU A 118 -13.34 1.42 -22.10
CA LEU A 118 -14.10 0.98 -23.27
C LEU A 118 -13.67 -0.42 -23.74
N GLU A 119 -12.37 -0.69 -23.79
CA GLU A 119 -11.78 -1.95 -24.29
C GLU A 119 -11.78 -3.10 -23.26
N GLU A 120 -11.86 -2.79 -21.96
CA GLU A 120 -11.68 -3.78 -20.90
C GLU A 120 -12.85 -4.79 -20.83
N ARG A 121 -12.52 -6.03 -21.18
CA ARG A 121 -13.44 -7.18 -21.17
C ARG A 121 -13.55 -7.84 -19.80
N SER A 122 -12.57 -7.67 -18.92
CA SER A 122 -12.60 -8.19 -17.56
C SER A 122 -12.24 -7.08 -16.57
N PRO A 123 -13.21 -6.19 -16.27
CA PRO A 123 -12.97 -4.98 -15.48
C PRO A 123 -12.37 -5.28 -14.12
N ARG A 124 -11.35 -4.50 -13.76
CA ARG A 124 -10.82 -4.47 -12.39
C ARG A 124 -11.76 -3.62 -11.55
N ILE A 125 -12.47 -4.29 -10.66
CA ILE A 125 -13.35 -3.63 -9.70
C ILE A 125 -12.46 -2.90 -8.68
N PRO A 126 -12.65 -1.59 -8.47
CA PRO A 126 -11.92 -0.84 -7.46
C PRO A 126 -12.05 -1.47 -6.08
N LYS A 127 -10.97 -1.42 -5.30
CA LYS A 127 -11.01 -1.88 -3.92
C LYS A 127 -11.95 -0.97 -3.11
N ASP A 128 -12.90 -1.58 -2.40
CA ASP A 128 -13.75 -0.86 -1.48
C ASP A 128 -12.99 -0.53 -0.19
N THR A 129 -12.95 0.77 0.13
CA THR A 129 -12.27 1.37 1.29
C THR A 129 -13.26 2.17 2.15
N THR A 130 -14.53 1.77 2.23
CA THR A 130 -15.56 2.48 3.00
C THR A 130 -15.78 1.89 4.41
N SER A 131 -15.16 0.75 4.72
CA SER A 131 -15.45 -0.05 5.91
C SER A 131 -14.32 -0.04 6.95
N THR A 132 -14.41 -0.97 7.92
CA THR A 132 -13.33 -1.39 8.82
C THR A 132 -11.97 -1.55 8.11
N VAL A 133 -11.94 -1.92 6.84
CA VAL A 133 -10.69 -2.08 6.08
C VAL A 133 -9.93 -0.75 5.95
N GLU A 134 -10.64 0.38 5.83
CA GLU A 134 -9.99 1.70 5.79
C GLU A 134 -9.49 2.13 7.17
N ALA A 135 -10.22 1.80 8.23
CA ALA A 135 -9.73 1.97 9.60
C ALA A 135 -8.44 1.14 9.83
N LEU A 136 -8.41 -0.12 9.40
CA LEU A 136 -7.21 -0.96 9.44
C LEU A 136 -6.05 -0.33 8.64
N ARG A 137 -6.32 0.24 7.47
CA ARG A 137 -5.30 0.93 6.65
C ARG A 137 -4.72 2.13 7.39
N LEU A 138 -5.58 2.98 7.96
CA LEU A 138 -5.16 4.18 8.69
C LEU A 138 -4.32 3.81 9.92
N LEU A 139 -4.81 2.86 10.73
CA LEU A 139 -4.09 2.37 11.91
C LEU A 139 -2.74 1.75 11.54
N SER A 140 -2.70 0.92 10.49
CA SER A 140 -1.47 0.29 10.01
C SER A 140 -0.47 1.34 9.50
N ALA A 141 -0.94 2.33 8.73
CA ALA A 141 -0.11 3.41 8.22
C ALA A 141 0.51 4.24 9.35
N THR A 142 -0.29 4.63 10.35
CA THR A 142 0.18 5.39 11.52
C THR A 142 1.17 4.55 12.32
N ARG A 143 0.85 3.29 12.64
CA ARG A 143 1.74 2.39 13.38
C ARG A 143 3.08 2.20 12.66
N ASN A 144 3.06 2.02 11.35
CA ASN A 144 4.28 1.88 10.54
C ASN A 144 5.13 3.17 10.53
N LEU A 145 4.50 4.36 10.56
CA LEU A 145 5.20 5.63 10.72
C LEU A 145 5.90 5.72 12.09
N LEU A 146 5.21 5.39 13.18
CA LEU A 146 5.80 5.43 14.52
C LEU A 146 6.98 4.47 14.66
N VAL A 147 6.86 3.24 14.15
CA VAL A 147 7.95 2.25 14.13
C VAL A 147 9.13 2.73 13.27
N LYS A 148 8.87 3.42 12.15
CA LYS A 148 9.92 4.03 11.34
C LYS A 148 10.66 5.12 12.12
N GLN A 149 9.95 6.01 12.80
CA GLN A 149 10.55 7.05 13.64
C GLN A 149 11.37 6.46 14.80
N GLN A 150 10.88 5.40 15.44
CA GLN A 150 11.66 4.67 16.46
C GLN A 150 13.00 4.16 15.90
N LYS A 151 12.99 3.61 14.68
CA LYS A 151 14.21 3.12 14.02
C LYS A 151 15.19 4.26 13.72
N GLU A 152 14.69 5.40 13.25
CA GLU A 152 15.50 6.61 12.99
C GLU A 152 16.14 7.12 14.29
N ILE A 153 15.35 7.23 15.38
CA ILE A 153 15.87 7.61 16.70
C ILE A 153 16.92 6.62 17.20
N THR A 154 16.70 5.32 17.01
CA THR A 154 17.68 4.30 17.39
C THR A 154 18.99 4.51 16.65
N GLY A 155 18.94 4.72 15.33
CA GLY A 155 20.14 4.98 14.54
C GLY A 155 20.86 6.25 14.97
N GLN A 156 20.11 7.31 15.31
CA GLN A 156 20.70 8.55 15.82
C GLN A 156 21.41 8.35 17.17
N VAL A 157 20.78 7.63 18.10
CA VAL A 157 21.38 7.26 19.39
C VAL A 157 22.64 6.41 19.21
N ASP A 158 22.61 5.45 18.28
CA ASP A 158 23.78 4.64 17.95
C ASP A 158 24.92 5.50 17.41
N GLN A 159 24.62 6.43 16.50
CA GLN A 159 25.62 7.33 15.93
C GLN A 159 26.26 8.25 16.98
N PHE A 160 25.46 8.79 17.89
CA PHE A 160 25.91 9.59 19.01
C PHE A 160 26.86 8.82 19.94
N LEU A 161 26.59 7.55 20.18
CA LEU A 161 27.41 6.71 21.06
C LEU A 161 28.73 6.23 20.42
N ILE A 162 28.88 6.32 19.10
CA ILE A 162 30.15 5.99 18.42
C ILE A 162 31.22 7.03 18.77
N THR A 163 30.87 8.32 18.70
CA THR A 163 31.79 9.44 18.94
C THR A 163 31.72 9.99 20.37
N ALA A 164 31.02 9.31 21.27
CA ALA A 164 30.83 9.74 22.64
C ALA A 164 32.13 9.69 23.46
N PRO A 165 32.29 10.59 24.46
CA PRO A 165 33.29 10.45 25.52
C PRO A 165 33.16 9.11 26.25
N ASP A 166 34.25 8.61 26.83
CA ASP A 166 34.32 7.24 27.40
C ASP A 166 33.22 6.95 28.44
N ALA A 167 32.94 7.92 29.31
CA ALA A 167 31.86 7.81 30.31
C ALA A 167 30.48 7.47 29.73
N LEU A 168 30.19 7.88 28.48
CA LEU A 168 28.94 7.58 27.77
C LEU A 168 29.09 6.39 26.82
N ARG A 169 30.29 6.18 26.26
CA ARG A 169 30.60 5.05 25.38
C ARG A 169 30.49 3.71 26.11
N ASP A 170 30.90 3.69 27.38
CA ASP A 170 30.96 2.51 28.24
C ASP A 170 29.62 2.16 28.88
N LEU A 171 28.55 2.91 28.58
CA LEU A 171 27.20 2.57 29.03
C LEU A 171 26.82 1.15 28.58
N PRO A 172 26.29 0.30 29.49
CA PRO A 172 25.96 -1.09 29.19
C PRO A 172 25.01 -1.22 27.99
N ARG A 173 25.48 -1.93 26.95
CA ARG A 173 24.73 -2.17 25.71
C ARG A 173 23.84 -3.41 25.76
N GLU A 174 23.93 -4.20 26.83
CA GLU A 174 23.20 -5.44 27.01
C GLU A 174 21.70 -5.24 27.16
N GLY A 175 20.95 -6.26 26.72
CA GLY A 175 19.50 -6.32 26.84
C GLY A 175 18.76 -5.86 25.58
N THR A 176 17.42 -5.76 25.70
CA THR A 176 16.59 -5.35 24.58
C THR A 176 16.76 -3.86 24.27
N ARG A 177 16.42 -3.46 23.04
CA ARG A 177 16.36 -2.03 22.66
C ARG A 177 15.51 -1.21 23.64
N LYS A 178 14.38 -1.75 24.07
CA LYS A 178 13.48 -1.12 25.04
C LYS A 178 14.16 -0.92 26.39
N THR A 179 14.92 -1.92 26.86
CA THR A 179 15.71 -1.81 28.09
C THR A 179 16.78 -0.71 27.98
N ARG A 180 17.53 -0.68 26.86
CA ARG A 180 18.55 0.35 26.63
C ARG A 180 17.94 1.76 26.59
N MET A 181 16.84 1.95 25.87
CA MET A 181 16.16 3.26 25.81
C MET A 181 15.66 3.68 27.19
N ARG A 182 15.12 2.78 28.01
CA ARG A 182 14.74 3.11 29.40
C ARG A 182 15.92 3.57 30.25
N ARG A 183 17.10 2.94 30.13
CA ARG A 183 18.31 3.39 30.82
C ARG A 183 18.74 4.79 30.38
N LEU A 184 18.75 5.03 29.07
CA LEU A 184 19.10 6.34 28.51
C LEU A 184 18.12 7.43 28.93
N ALA A 185 16.82 7.12 28.98
CA ALA A 185 15.79 8.04 29.48
C ALA A 185 15.94 8.35 30.97
N ALA A 186 16.58 7.46 31.75
CA ALA A 186 16.82 7.61 33.18
C ALA A 186 18.20 8.20 33.52
N LEU A 187 19.00 8.62 32.53
CA LEU A 187 20.29 9.27 32.81
C LEU A 187 20.06 10.52 33.66
N PRO A 188 20.87 10.76 34.72
CA PRO A 188 20.74 11.96 35.56
C PRO A 188 21.12 13.22 34.77
N ASP A 189 20.65 14.39 35.20
CA ASP A 189 21.11 15.66 34.64
C ASP A 189 22.63 15.76 34.73
N ALA A 190 23.25 15.94 33.56
CA ALA A 190 24.69 16.04 33.47
C ALA A 190 25.09 17.48 33.75
N THR A 191 25.75 17.65 34.88
CA THR A 191 26.46 18.86 35.32
C THR A 191 27.92 18.50 35.57
N THR A 192 28.54 17.82 34.60
CA THR A 192 29.94 17.39 34.68
C THR A 192 30.93 18.54 34.48
N GLY A 193 30.47 19.67 33.94
CA GLY A 193 31.30 20.81 33.57
C GLY A 193 31.91 20.67 32.17
N ASP A 194 31.83 19.49 31.55
CA ASP A 194 32.17 19.29 30.14
C ASP A 194 30.93 19.50 29.26
N VAL A 195 30.97 20.56 28.44
CA VAL A 195 29.86 20.98 27.58
C VAL A 195 29.42 19.88 26.62
N VAL A 196 30.35 19.08 26.10
CA VAL A 196 30.05 18.01 25.15
C VAL A 196 29.32 16.85 25.85
N THR A 197 29.85 16.35 26.96
CA THR A 197 29.23 15.29 27.76
C THR A 197 27.86 15.69 28.28
N ASP A 198 27.73 16.93 28.79
CA ASP A 198 26.47 17.44 29.31
C ASP A 198 25.40 17.56 28.21
N THR A 199 25.81 18.02 27.02
CA THR A 199 24.91 18.12 25.86
C THR A 199 24.51 16.75 25.33
N LEU A 200 25.46 15.82 25.20
CA LEU A 200 25.21 14.48 24.70
C LEU A 200 24.28 13.70 25.63
N THR A 201 24.46 13.82 26.95
CA THR A 201 23.60 13.18 27.94
C THR A 201 22.14 13.66 27.82
N ARG A 202 21.94 14.98 27.68
CA ARG A 202 20.59 15.55 27.47
C ARG A 202 19.95 15.05 26.18
N LEU A 203 20.69 15.03 25.07
CA LEU A 203 20.18 14.56 23.78
C LEU A 203 19.82 13.07 23.81
N LEU A 204 20.68 12.22 24.38
CA LEU A 204 20.43 10.79 24.55
C LEU A 204 19.15 10.55 25.37
N ARG A 205 18.97 11.30 26.45
CA ARG A 205 17.75 11.23 27.26
C ARG A 205 16.50 11.62 26.47
N GLN A 206 16.54 12.77 25.80
CA GLN A 206 15.39 13.27 25.01
C GLN A 206 14.99 12.30 23.90
N HIS A 207 15.97 11.77 23.16
CA HIS A 207 15.73 10.75 22.13
C HIS A 207 15.11 9.49 22.71
N ALA A 208 15.63 9.01 23.84
CA ALA A 208 15.11 7.83 24.52
C ALA A 208 13.66 8.01 25.03
N ILE A 209 13.34 9.16 25.64
CA ILE A 209 11.97 9.50 26.06
C ILE A 209 11.02 9.46 24.87
N ARG A 210 11.41 10.09 23.76
CA ARG A 210 10.59 10.10 22.54
C ARG A 210 10.43 8.70 21.94
N TRP A 211 11.49 7.89 21.94
CA TRP A 211 11.41 6.50 21.51
C TRP A 211 10.39 5.71 22.34
N ILE A 212 10.38 5.88 23.67
CA ILE A 212 9.46 5.19 24.58
C ILE A 212 8.00 5.63 24.35
N ALA A 213 7.77 6.92 24.12
CA ALA A 213 6.44 7.42 23.78
C ALA A 213 5.93 6.78 22.47
N LEU A 214 6.76 6.77 21.42
CA LEU A 214 6.42 6.13 20.15
C LEU A 214 6.18 4.61 20.29
N ASP A 215 6.91 3.91 21.16
CA ASP A 215 6.71 2.48 21.46
C ASP A 215 5.36 2.24 22.14
N THR A 216 4.99 3.11 23.07
CA THR A 216 3.70 3.06 23.76
C THR A 216 2.54 3.30 22.79
N ASP A 217 2.65 4.33 21.95
CA ASP A 217 1.62 4.66 20.96
C ASP A 217 1.48 3.57 19.89
N ALA A 218 2.60 3.04 19.39
CA ALA A 218 2.59 1.93 18.44
C ALA A 218 1.92 0.67 19.03
N ALA A 219 2.21 0.33 20.29
CA ALA A 219 1.58 -0.78 20.98
C ALA A 219 0.07 -0.57 21.20
N ALA A 220 -0.36 0.67 21.46
CA ALA A 220 -1.78 1.00 21.57
C ALA A 220 -2.50 0.80 20.23
N LEU A 221 -1.90 1.23 19.11
CA LEU A 221 -2.44 1.01 17.76
C LEU A 221 -2.49 -0.49 17.41
N GLU A 222 -1.50 -1.28 17.82
CA GLU A 222 -1.52 -2.74 17.63
C GLU A 222 -2.69 -3.43 18.34
N LYS A 223 -3.07 -2.95 19.53
CA LYS A 223 -4.26 -3.43 20.25
C LYS A 223 -5.54 -3.08 19.48
N GLN A 224 -5.65 -1.86 18.95
CA GLN A 224 -6.81 -1.46 18.14
C GLN A 224 -6.90 -2.28 16.84
N LEU A 225 -5.77 -2.51 16.16
CA LEU A 225 -5.71 -3.39 14.99
C LEU A 225 -6.21 -4.80 15.34
N ARG A 226 -5.78 -5.37 16.47
CA ARG A 226 -6.23 -6.70 16.92
C ARG A 226 -7.74 -6.77 17.06
N VAL A 227 -8.35 -5.82 17.77
CA VAL A 227 -9.81 -5.79 17.97
C VAL A 227 -10.56 -5.78 16.64
N LEU A 228 -10.14 -4.94 15.69
CA LEU A 228 -10.79 -4.85 14.38
C LEU A 228 -10.58 -6.10 13.53
N VAL A 229 -9.41 -6.74 13.62
CA VAL A 229 -9.14 -8.01 12.91
C VAL A 229 -9.96 -9.16 13.51
N GLU A 230 -10.05 -9.25 14.84
CA GLU A 230 -10.86 -10.27 15.54
C GLU A 230 -12.33 -10.16 15.17
N LEU A 231 -12.86 -8.93 15.10
CA LEU A 231 -14.24 -8.68 14.67
C LEU A 231 -14.48 -9.07 13.21
N ARG A 232 -13.52 -8.78 12.32
CA ARG A 232 -13.71 -8.93 10.87
C ARG A 232 -13.38 -10.32 10.35
N ALA A 233 -12.29 -10.92 10.82
CA ALA A 233 -11.73 -12.14 10.26
C ALA A 233 -11.05 -13.00 11.35
N PRO A 234 -11.80 -13.50 12.34
CA PRO A 234 -11.22 -14.28 13.45
C PRO A 234 -10.48 -15.54 12.95
N ARG A 235 -11.02 -16.21 11.91
CA ARG A 235 -10.39 -17.37 11.27
C ARG A 235 -9.01 -17.08 10.67
N LEU A 236 -8.72 -15.82 10.31
CA LEU A 236 -7.39 -15.45 9.81
C LEU A 236 -6.34 -15.47 10.94
N LEU A 237 -6.74 -15.25 12.19
CA LEU A 237 -5.86 -15.33 13.36
C LEU A 237 -5.63 -16.77 13.82
N GLU A 238 -6.50 -17.71 13.43
CA GLU A 238 -6.29 -19.15 13.64
C GLU A 238 -5.18 -19.71 12.73
N VAL A 239 -4.87 -19.00 11.65
CA VAL A 239 -3.79 -19.40 10.74
C VAL A 239 -2.44 -19.25 11.45
N TYR A 240 -1.71 -20.36 11.56
CA TYR A 240 -0.45 -20.41 12.31
C TYR A 240 0.53 -19.29 11.90
N CYS A 241 1.11 -18.62 12.89
CA CYS A 241 1.98 -17.44 12.76
C CYS A 241 1.38 -16.19 12.09
N VAL A 242 0.07 -16.12 11.88
CA VAL A 242 -0.60 -14.88 11.47
C VAL A 242 -0.90 -14.05 12.71
N ALA A 243 -0.23 -12.91 12.82
CA ALA A 243 -0.51 -11.93 13.86
C ALA A 243 -1.52 -10.88 13.36
N ALA A 244 -2.17 -10.17 14.29
CA ALA A 244 -3.11 -9.08 13.98
C ALA A 244 -2.56 -8.05 12.99
N ILE A 245 -1.28 -7.67 13.12
CA ILE A 245 -0.62 -6.70 12.23
C ILE A 245 -0.53 -7.25 10.80
N THR A 246 -0.06 -8.48 10.64
CA THR A 246 0.03 -9.12 9.31
C THR A 246 -1.34 -9.38 8.72
N ALA A 247 -2.32 -9.78 9.54
CA ALA A 247 -3.70 -9.97 9.12
C ALA A 247 -4.32 -8.65 8.62
N ALA A 248 -4.10 -7.54 9.34
CA ALA A 248 -4.56 -6.22 8.92
C ALA A 248 -4.01 -5.85 7.53
N GLU A 249 -2.71 -6.02 7.29
CA GLU A 249 -2.10 -5.72 5.97
C GLU A 249 -2.68 -6.59 4.84
N LEU A 250 -3.00 -7.85 5.12
CA LEU A 250 -3.67 -8.74 4.14
C LEU A 250 -5.11 -8.29 3.87
N LEU A 251 -5.89 -7.97 4.90
CA LEU A 251 -7.26 -7.47 4.77
C LEU A 251 -7.30 -6.13 4.01
N VAL A 252 -6.37 -5.22 4.31
CA VAL A 252 -6.20 -3.95 3.58
C VAL A 252 -5.91 -4.16 2.10
N ALA A 253 -5.15 -5.20 1.75
CA ALA A 253 -4.90 -5.52 0.35
C ALA A 253 -6.13 -6.14 -0.33
N VAL A 254 -6.90 -6.97 0.38
CA VAL A 254 -8.13 -7.61 -0.13
C VAL A 254 -9.24 -6.57 -0.36
N GLY A 255 -9.43 -5.63 0.56
CA GLY A 255 -10.56 -4.69 0.51
C GLY A 255 -11.82 -5.24 1.18
N GLU A 256 -12.84 -4.40 1.35
CA GLU A 256 -14.14 -4.86 1.87
C GLU A 256 -14.82 -5.83 0.90
N ASN A 257 -14.71 -5.54 -0.40
CA ASN A 257 -15.26 -6.31 -1.50
C ASN A 257 -14.37 -7.48 -1.94
N GLY A 258 -14.05 -8.38 -1.00
CA GLY A 258 -13.17 -9.54 -1.25
C GLY A 258 -13.61 -10.45 -2.40
N HIS A 259 -14.90 -10.47 -2.74
CA HIS A 259 -15.47 -11.21 -3.88
C HIS A 259 -14.89 -10.79 -5.25
N ARG A 260 -14.21 -9.63 -5.34
CA ARG A 260 -13.46 -9.23 -6.55
C ARG A 260 -12.29 -10.17 -6.87
N ILE A 261 -11.85 -10.98 -5.90
CA ILE A 261 -10.73 -11.92 -6.02
C ILE A 261 -11.30 -13.31 -6.38
N ARG A 262 -11.20 -13.68 -7.65
CA ARG A 262 -11.91 -14.86 -8.19
C ARG A 262 -11.33 -16.21 -7.79
N ASN A 263 -10.04 -16.30 -7.45
CA ASN A 263 -9.37 -17.55 -7.12
C ASN A 263 -8.02 -17.32 -6.40
N GLU A 264 -7.41 -18.40 -5.91
CA GLU A 264 -6.09 -18.40 -5.24
C GLU A 264 -4.97 -17.80 -6.10
N ALA A 265 -5.03 -17.97 -7.43
CA ALA A 265 -4.03 -17.40 -8.34
C ALA A 265 -4.15 -15.87 -8.43
N ALA A 266 -5.37 -15.34 -8.47
CA ALA A 266 -5.65 -13.92 -8.39
C ALA A 266 -5.20 -13.35 -7.04
N LEU A 267 -5.44 -14.07 -5.93
CA LEU A 267 -5.01 -13.66 -4.60
C LEU A 267 -3.48 -13.57 -4.49
N ALA A 268 -2.74 -14.58 -4.93
CA ALA A 268 -1.28 -14.50 -4.90
C ALA A 268 -0.71 -13.46 -5.86
N LYS A 269 -1.37 -13.21 -7.00
CA LYS A 269 -0.98 -12.10 -7.89
C LYS A 269 -1.16 -10.76 -7.17
N LEU A 270 -2.29 -10.56 -6.49
CA LEU A 270 -2.57 -9.38 -5.67
C LEU A 270 -1.53 -9.22 -4.55
N PHE A 271 -1.20 -10.29 -3.82
CA PHE A 271 -0.19 -10.24 -2.75
C PHE A 271 1.27 -10.26 -3.24
N GLY A 272 1.51 -10.25 -4.56
CA GLY A 272 2.85 -10.33 -5.15
C GLY A 272 3.59 -11.64 -4.85
N ALA A 273 2.86 -12.69 -4.48
CA ALA A 273 3.35 -14.04 -4.21
C ALA A 273 3.28 -14.97 -5.43
N ALA A 274 2.75 -14.49 -6.57
CA ALA A 274 2.81 -15.20 -7.85
C ALA A 274 4.16 -14.92 -8.55
N PRO A 275 5.12 -15.86 -8.56
CA PRO A 275 6.41 -15.68 -9.24
C PRO A 275 6.23 -15.51 -10.76
N GLN A 276 7.05 -14.66 -11.38
CA GLN A 276 7.06 -14.51 -12.84
C GLN A 276 8.14 -15.40 -13.46
N PRO A 277 7.83 -16.21 -14.48
CA PRO A 277 8.84 -16.99 -15.19
C PRO A 277 9.80 -16.03 -15.92
N VAL A 278 11.10 -16.25 -15.74
CA VAL A 278 12.18 -15.58 -16.45
C VAL A 278 13.17 -16.66 -16.83
N SER A 279 12.82 -17.39 -17.87
CA SER A 279 13.56 -18.56 -18.34
C SER A 279 14.06 -18.27 -19.74
N SER A 280 15.36 -18.50 -20.00
CA SER A 280 15.92 -18.55 -21.36
C SER A 280 16.44 -19.97 -21.62
N GLY A 281 15.85 -20.64 -22.60
CA GLY A 281 16.26 -21.95 -23.12
C GLY A 281 16.31 -23.08 -22.10
N LYS A 282 17.38 -23.17 -21.31
CA LYS A 282 17.73 -24.30 -20.42
C LYS A 282 17.53 -24.02 -18.92
N THR A 283 17.12 -22.81 -18.52
CA THR A 283 17.00 -22.44 -17.10
C THR A 283 15.56 -22.15 -16.70
N HIS A 284 15.00 -22.91 -15.75
CA HIS A 284 13.68 -22.64 -15.16
C HIS A 284 13.82 -21.69 -13.96
N ARG A 285 14.03 -20.39 -14.23
CA ARG A 285 14.13 -19.37 -13.19
C ARG A 285 12.86 -18.55 -13.08
N HIS A 286 12.54 -18.16 -11.86
CA HIS A 286 11.44 -17.26 -11.56
C HIS A 286 11.93 -16.02 -10.82
N ARG A 287 11.36 -14.85 -11.12
CA ARG A 287 11.61 -13.60 -10.39
C ARG A 287 10.41 -13.18 -9.55
N LEU A 288 10.67 -12.28 -8.60
CA LEU A 288 9.62 -11.60 -7.83
C LEU A 288 8.73 -10.76 -8.76
N SER A 289 7.42 -10.91 -8.63
CA SER A 289 6.46 -9.99 -9.25
C SER A 289 6.44 -8.67 -8.47
N ARG A 290 6.82 -7.56 -9.11
CA ARG A 290 6.75 -6.21 -8.53
C ARG A 290 5.38 -5.53 -8.70
N GLY A 291 4.44 -6.18 -9.38
CA GLY A 291 3.11 -5.63 -9.67
C GLY A 291 2.05 -5.91 -8.61
N GLY A 292 2.38 -6.65 -7.54
CA GLY A 292 1.46 -6.90 -6.42
C GLY A 292 1.60 -5.88 -5.29
N ASN A 293 0.71 -5.98 -4.30
CA ASN A 293 0.71 -5.18 -3.09
C ASN A 293 1.94 -5.51 -2.22
N ARG A 294 2.80 -4.50 -2.01
CA ARG A 294 4.08 -4.67 -1.30
C ARG A 294 3.90 -4.96 0.17
N GLN A 295 2.90 -4.35 0.82
CA GLN A 295 2.60 -4.53 2.23
C GLN A 295 2.10 -5.96 2.49
N ALA A 296 1.16 -6.46 1.68
CA ALA A 296 0.72 -7.84 1.74
C ALA A 296 1.88 -8.83 1.49
N ASN A 297 2.76 -8.54 0.53
CA ASN A 297 3.94 -9.38 0.29
C ASN A 297 4.90 -9.42 1.50
N SER A 298 5.07 -8.26 2.15
CA SER A 298 5.85 -8.14 3.39
C SER A 298 5.19 -8.92 4.53
N ALA A 299 3.86 -8.85 4.68
CA ALA A 299 3.11 -9.63 5.66
C ALA A 299 3.30 -11.14 5.46
N LEU A 300 3.16 -11.63 4.22
CA LEU A 300 3.43 -13.04 3.89
C LEU A 300 4.87 -13.44 4.19
N TYR A 301 5.84 -12.55 3.94
CA TYR A 301 7.24 -12.80 4.29
C TYR A 301 7.43 -12.93 5.80
N GLN A 302 6.85 -12.04 6.61
CA GLN A 302 6.94 -12.12 8.07
C GLN A 302 6.32 -13.42 8.59
N ILE A 303 5.13 -13.79 8.10
CA ILE A 303 4.48 -15.05 8.45
C ILE A 303 5.41 -16.24 8.11
N ALA A 304 5.96 -16.27 6.89
CA ALA A 304 6.85 -17.35 6.46
C ALA A 304 8.12 -17.46 7.31
N VAL A 305 8.75 -16.34 7.67
CA VAL A 305 9.96 -16.33 8.52
C VAL A 305 9.63 -16.82 9.93
N VAL A 306 8.54 -16.35 10.53
CA VAL A 306 8.14 -16.81 11.87
C VAL A 306 7.78 -18.30 11.85
N ARG A 307 7.11 -18.79 10.80
CA ARG A 307 6.86 -20.23 10.63
C ARG A 307 8.13 -21.05 10.54
N LEU A 308 9.12 -20.62 9.75
CA LEU A 308 10.41 -21.29 9.67
C LEU A 308 11.12 -21.39 11.04
N SER A 309 10.92 -20.39 11.89
CA SER A 309 11.48 -20.40 13.25
C SER A 309 10.75 -21.32 14.23
N HIS A 310 9.47 -21.65 14.02
CA HIS A 310 8.64 -22.34 15.03
C HIS A 310 7.96 -23.64 14.56
N GLU A 311 7.86 -23.90 13.26
CA GLU A 311 7.11 -25.04 12.70
C GLU A 311 8.03 -26.01 11.95
N GLN A 312 8.14 -27.24 12.45
CA GLN A 312 8.99 -28.26 11.83
C GLN A 312 8.58 -28.59 10.40
N ARG A 313 7.27 -28.75 10.12
CA ARG A 313 6.74 -28.98 8.77
C ARG A 313 7.21 -27.92 7.75
N THR A 314 7.28 -26.65 8.16
CA THR A 314 7.74 -25.56 7.29
C THR A 314 9.26 -25.61 7.07
N ARG A 315 10.03 -26.09 8.06
CA ARG A 315 11.47 -26.36 7.90
C ARG A 315 11.71 -27.53 6.95
N ASP A 316 10.97 -28.63 7.10
CA ASP A 316 11.08 -29.81 6.22
C ASP A 316 10.76 -29.44 4.78
N TYR A 317 9.71 -28.63 4.56
CA TYR A 317 9.39 -28.07 3.25
C TYR A 317 10.56 -27.25 2.66
N ARG A 318 11.21 -26.41 3.49
CA ARG A 318 12.37 -25.64 3.06
C ARG A 318 13.53 -26.57 2.68
N ASP A 319 13.84 -27.53 3.54
CA ASP A 319 15.00 -28.39 3.41
C ASP A 319 14.87 -29.32 2.20
N ALA A 320 13.66 -29.84 1.93
CA ALA A 320 13.37 -30.58 0.70
C ALA A 320 13.61 -29.76 -0.58
N HIS A 321 13.23 -28.47 -0.58
CA HIS A 321 13.47 -27.60 -1.74
C HIS A 321 14.94 -27.20 -1.90
N LEU A 322 15.66 -26.98 -0.79
CA LEU A 322 17.11 -26.75 -0.82
C LEU A 322 17.85 -27.98 -1.34
N ALA A 323 17.48 -29.19 -0.90
CA ALA A 323 18.02 -30.46 -1.41
C ALA A 323 17.75 -30.64 -2.91
N ALA A 324 16.62 -30.14 -3.41
CA ALA A 324 16.29 -30.11 -4.84
C ALA A 324 16.99 -28.97 -5.62
N GLY A 325 18.01 -28.32 -5.05
CA GLY A 325 18.82 -27.29 -5.71
C GLY A 325 18.18 -25.90 -5.79
N LYS A 326 17.08 -25.63 -5.06
CA LYS A 326 16.49 -24.28 -4.98
C LYS A 326 17.29 -23.38 -4.04
N THR A 327 17.30 -22.08 -4.31
CA THR A 327 17.90 -21.11 -3.38
C THR A 327 16.95 -20.79 -2.23
N THR A 328 17.47 -20.28 -1.12
CA THR A 328 16.65 -19.78 0.00
C THR A 328 15.58 -18.77 -0.44
N LYS A 329 15.92 -17.92 -1.43
CA LYS A 329 14.99 -16.94 -2.00
C LYS A 329 13.87 -17.61 -2.79
N ASP A 330 14.14 -18.70 -3.49
CA ASP A 330 13.12 -19.46 -4.23
C ASP A 330 12.18 -20.18 -3.27
N THR A 331 12.74 -20.84 -2.26
CA THR A 331 11.97 -21.52 -1.21
C THR A 331 11.06 -20.54 -0.45
N LEU A 332 11.55 -19.35 -0.09
CA LEU A 332 10.70 -18.32 0.51
C LEU A 332 9.58 -17.85 -0.42
N ARG A 333 9.79 -17.79 -1.74
CA ARG A 333 8.71 -17.46 -2.69
C ARG A 333 7.66 -18.56 -2.74
N LEU A 334 8.09 -19.83 -2.74
CA LEU A 334 7.19 -20.98 -2.70
C LEU A 334 6.37 -21.01 -1.42
N LEU A 335 6.99 -20.76 -0.26
CA LEU A 335 6.28 -20.63 1.02
C LEU A 335 5.24 -19.52 0.99
N LYS A 336 5.60 -18.32 0.52
CA LYS A 336 4.62 -17.22 0.38
C LYS A 336 3.48 -17.57 -0.55
N ARG A 337 3.74 -18.30 -1.64
CA ARG A 337 2.70 -18.77 -2.56
C ARG A 337 1.79 -19.81 -1.91
N ALA A 338 2.35 -20.72 -1.11
CA ALA A 338 1.61 -21.72 -0.36
C ALA A 338 0.72 -21.08 0.70
N LEU A 339 1.18 -20.02 1.37
CA LEU A 339 0.38 -19.23 2.33
C LEU A 339 -0.84 -18.52 1.71
N CYS A 340 -0.90 -18.40 0.38
CA CYS A 340 -2.07 -17.84 -0.32
C CYS A 340 -3.14 -18.88 -0.67
N ARG A 341 -2.89 -20.17 -0.39
CA ARG A 341 -3.86 -21.26 -0.56
C ARG A 341 -4.58 -21.49 0.76
#